data_AF-R9M055-F1
#
_entry.id   AF-R9M055-F1
#
_cell.length_a   1.000
_cell.length_b   1.000
_cell.length_c   1.000
_cell.angle_alpha   90.00
_cell.angle_beta   90.00
_cell.angle_gamma   90.00
#
_symmetry.space_group_name_H-M   'P 1'
#
loop_
_entity.id
_entity.type
_entity.pdbx_description
1 polymer ?
#
loop_
_entity_poly.entity_id
_entity_poly.type
_entity_poly.pdbx_seq_one_letter_code
_entity_poly.pdbx_strand_id
1 'polypeptide(L)'
;MKKKWIAIVPVLLYIICLLCVNSAFKTLFAMQGEISPEQFEQIQNAQQIMEIGKTVSLFLVLISFALFGYFGLKEGRIKWLNGGIGIVVVEVLGAVLFSKICTGAWLVYAEQFQFSRWFWIILFILWLGYFIGIRRKQKI
;
A
#
# COMPACT_ATOMS: atom_id res chain seq x y z
N MET A 1 6.42 -2.10 24.83
CA MET A 1 5.65 -1.20 23.92
C MET A 1 6.44 -0.76 22.68
N LYS A 2 7.75 -0.43 22.77
CA LYS A 2 8.57 0.05 21.64
C LYS A 2 8.52 -0.81 20.35
N LYS A 3 8.47 -2.14 20.45
CA LYS A 3 8.50 -3.04 19.28
C LYS A 3 7.21 -3.04 18.43
N LYS A 4 6.08 -2.59 18.95
CA LYS A 4 4.78 -2.62 18.23
C LYS A 4 4.60 -1.43 17.28
N TRP A 5 5.31 -0.33 17.53
CA TRP A 5 5.31 0.86 16.67
C TRP A 5 5.93 0.60 15.29
N ILE A 6 6.76 -0.44 15.14
CA ILE A 6 7.37 -0.76 13.86
C ILE A 6 6.34 -1.10 12.78
N ALA A 7 5.15 -1.60 13.17
CA ALA A 7 4.07 -1.88 12.23
C ALA A 7 3.35 -0.61 11.72
N ILE A 8 3.57 0.54 12.37
CA ILE A 8 3.00 1.84 11.96
C ILE A 8 3.89 2.54 10.94
N VAL A 9 5.20 2.26 10.95
CA VAL A 9 6.16 2.89 10.03
C VAL A 9 5.80 2.67 8.55
N PRO A 10 5.48 1.45 8.09
CA PRO A 10 5.09 1.23 6.69
C PRO A 10 3.79 1.94 6.33
N VAL A 11 2.84 2.06 7.27
CA VAL A 11 1.58 2.81 7.08
C VAL A 11 1.86 4.30 6.88
N LEU A 12 2.77 4.89 7.65
CA LEU A 12 3.17 6.30 7.47
C LEU A 12 3.89 6.50 6.14
N LEU A 13 4.81 5.61 5.77
CA LEU A 13 5.46 5.64 4.47
C LEU A 13 4.46 5.47 3.32
N TYR A 14 3.41 4.66 3.51
CA TYR A 14 2.35 4.47 2.54
C TYR A 14 1.59 5.78 2.29
N ILE A 15 1.25 6.52 3.35
CA ILE A 15 0.60 7.84 3.23
C ILE A 15 1.50 8.82 2.48
N ILE A 16 2.80 8.88 2.82
CA ILE A 16 3.77 9.74 2.12
C ILE A 16 3.85 9.36 0.63
N CYS A 17 3.87 8.06 0.33
CA CYS A 17 3.87 7.57 -1.04
C CYS A 17 2.63 8.03 -1.83
N LEU A 18 1.44 7.95 -1.24
CA LEU A 18 0.21 8.47 -1.85
C LEU A 18 0.28 9.98 -2.13
N LEU A 19 0.86 10.76 -1.22
CA LEU A 19 1.05 12.20 -1.42
C LEU A 19 2.00 12.49 -2.59
N CYS A 20 3.10 11.73 -2.72
CA CYS A 20 4.04 11.85 -3.84
C CYS A 20 3.37 11.49 -5.18
N VAL A 21 2.60 10.40 -5.22
CA VAL A 21 1.84 9.99 -6.41
C VAL A 21 0.83 11.06 -6.82
N ASN A 22 0.11 11.64 -5.85
CA ASN A 22 -0.82 12.74 -6.13
C ASN A 22 -0.12 14.01 -6.62
N SER A 23 1.06 14.32 -6.10
CA SER A 23 1.87 15.44 -6.61
C SER A 23 2.24 15.24 -8.08
N ALA A 24 2.78 14.07 -8.42
CA ALA A 24 3.10 13.73 -9.81
C ALA A 24 1.86 13.71 -10.73
N PHE A 25 0.74 13.21 -10.22
CA PHE A 25 -0.53 13.24 -10.93
C PHE A 25 -0.94 14.68 -11.27
N LYS A 26 -0.92 15.60 -10.29
CA LYS A 26 -1.25 17.02 -10.55
C LYS A 26 -0.33 17.66 -11.59
N THR A 27 0.96 17.35 -11.56
CA THR A 27 1.93 17.83 -12.56
C THR A 27 1.54 17.40 -13.97
N LEU A 28 1.11 16.15 -14.17
CA LEU A 28 0.63 15.67 -15.48
C LEU A 28 -0.64 16.36 -15.96
N PHE A 29 -1.57 16.67 -15.05
CA PHE A 29 -2.83 17.35 -15.40
C PHE A 29 -2.67 18.84 -15.67
N ALA A 30 -1.65 19.48 -15.08
CA ALA A 30 -1.37 20.90 -15.28
C ALA A 30 -0.71 21.21 -16.63
N MET A 31 -0.16 20.21 -17.32
CA MET A 31 0.46 20.37 -18.63
C MET A 31 -0.57 20.16 -19.74
N GLN A 32 -1.34 21.21 -20.06
CA GLN A 32 -2.23 21.25 -21.23
C GLN A 32 -1.73 22.32 -22.21
N GLY A 33 -1.42 21.93 -23.46
CA GLY A 33 -0.92 22.85 -24.51
C GLY A 33 0.22 22.27 -25.34
N GLU A 34 0.91 23.13 -26.10
CA GLU A 34 2.11 22.76 -26.88
C GLU A 34 3.26 22.41 -25.93
N ILE A 35 3.75 21.17 -25.99
CA ILE A 35 4.72 20.61 -25.05
C ILE A 35 6.14 21.00 -25.50
N SER A 36 6.84 21.79 -24.69
CA SER A 36 8.27 22.03 -24.90
C SER A 36 9.11 20.79 -24.55
N PRO A 37 10.34 20.65 -25.08
CA PRO A 37 11.22 19.53 -24.73
C PRO A 37 11.48 19.37 -23.22
N GLU A 38 11.53 20.48 -22.48
CA GLU A 38 11.70 20.48 -21.01
C GLU A 38 10.45 19.98 -20.29
N GLN A 39 9.25 20.30 -20.80
CA GLN A 39 7.99 19.76 -20.27
C GLN A 39 7.86 18.27 -20.56
N PHE A 40 8.41 17.79 -21.67
CA PHE A 40 8.43 16.36 -22.00
C PHE A 40 9.24 15.54 -20.97
N GLU A 41 10.40 16.03 -20.55
CA GLU A 41 11.20 15.37 -19.50
C GLU A 41 10.45 15.35 -18.15
N GLN A 42 9.75 16.43 -17.81
CA GLN A 42 8.93 16.49 -16.60
C GLN A 42 7.74 15.52 -16.65
N ILE A 43 7.12 15.32 -17.81
CA ILE A 43 6.06 14.32 -18.02
C ILE A 43 6.61 12.91 -17.80
N GLN A 44 7.76 12.58 -18.38
CA GLN A 44 8.39 11.27 -18.21
C GLN A 44 8.71 10.99 -16.74
N ASN A 45 9.29 11.98 -16.04
CA ASN A 45 9.59 11.87 -14.61
C ASN A 45 8.32 11.68 -13.78
N ALA A 46 7.25 12.43 -14.07
CA ALA A 46 5.99 12.29 -13.35
C ALA A 46 5.31 10.93 -13.60
N GLN A 47 5.37 10.41 -14.83
CA GLN A 47 4.89 9.06 -15.16
C GLN A 47 5.69 7.99 -14.38
N GLN A 48 7.01 8.08 -14.35
CA GLN A 48 7.86 7.16 -13.58
C GLN A 48 7.55 7.21 -12.08
N ILE A 49 7.39 8.41 -11.50
CA ILE A 49 7.01 8.56 -10.08
C ILE A 49 5.67 7.89 -9.81
N MET A 50 4.69 8.01 -10.72
CA MET A 50 3.41 7.35 -10.57
C MET A 50 3.53 5.82 -10.60
N GLU A 51 4.27 5.26 -11.56
CA GLU A 51 4.45 3.80 -11.67
C GLU A 51 5.22 3.20 -10.49
N ILE A 52 6.34 3.83 -10.11
CA ILE A 52 7.15 3.42 -8.96
C ILE A 52 6.34 3.58 -7.68
N GLY A 53 5.67 4.72 -7.49
CA GLY A 53 4.84 4.98 -6.33
C GLY A 53 3.73 3.96 -6.18
N LYS A 54 3.11 3.54 -7.30
CA LYS A 54 2.10 2.48 -7.27
C LYS A 54 2.69 1.18 -6.73
N THR A 55 3.82 0.76 -7.29
CA THR A 55 4.53 -0.47 -6.89
C THR A 55 4.97 -0.44 -5.43
N VAL A 56 5.61 0.66 -5.00
CA VAL A 56 6.08 0.86 -3.62
C VAL A 56 4.92 0.79 -2.64
N SER A 57 3.77 1.40 -2.97
CA SER A 57 2.62 1.37 -2.07
C SER A 57 2.08 -0.05 -1.84
N LEU A 58 2.05 -0.90 -2.88
CA LEU A 58 1.67 -2.31 -2.75
C LEU A 58 2.62 -3.07 -1.82
N PHE A 59 3.93 -2.84 -1.96
CA PHE A 59 4.92 -3.45 -1.08
C PHE A 59 4.79 -2.97 0.37
N LEU A 60 4.52 -1.67 0.59
CA LEU A 60 4.33 -1.14 1.94
C LEU A 60 3.14 -1.79 2.64
N VAL A 61 2.02 -2.00 1.94
CA VAL A 61 0.86 -2.73 2.46
C VAL A 61 1.20 -4.19 2.79
N LEU A 62 1.97 -4.87 1.93
CA LEU A 62 2.43 -6.25 2.23
C LEU A 62 3.38 -6.29 3.43
N ILE A 63 4.27 -5.30 3.58
CA ILE A 63 5.18 -5.18 4.72
C ILE A 63 4.39 -4.91 6.00
N SER A 64 3.42 -3.99 5.99
CA SER A 64 2.47 -3.76 7.08
C SER A 64 1.86 -5.10 7.51
N PHE A 65 1.23 -5.82 6.58
CA PHE A 65 0.63 -7.13 6.84
C PHE A 65 1.61 -8.15 7.42
N ALA A 66 2.80 -8.29 6.82
CA ALA A 66 3.81 -9.24 7.25
C ALA A 66 4.32 -8.97 8.68
N LEU A 67 4.45 -7.70 9.09
CA LEU A 67 4.80 -7.35 10.46
C LEU A 67 3.73 -7.79 11.46
N PHE A 68 2.45 -7.60 11.13
CA PHE A 68 1.33 -8.11 11.92
C PHE A 68 1.34 -9.65 11.98
N GLY A 69 1.56 -10.32 10.85
CA GLY A 69 1.72 -11.77 10.78
C GLY A 69 2.87 -12.30 11.64
N TYR A 70 4.03 -11.64 11.59
CA TYR A 70 5.19 -11.94 12.42
C TYR A 70 4.87 -11.80 13.93
N PHE A 71 4.20 -10.72 14.34
CA PHE A 71 3.77 -10.57 15.75
C PHE A 71 2.76 -11.64 16.16
N GLY A 72 1.84 -12.00 15.26
CA GLY A 72 0.89 -13.10 15.47
C GLY A 72 1.61 -14.42 15.72
N LEU A 73 2.58 -14.76 14.88
CA LEU A 73 3.36 -16.00 14.98
C LEU A 73 4.29 -15.99 16.21
N LYS A 74 4.87 -14.83 16.52
CA LYS A 74 5.69 -14.66 17.72
C LYS A 74 4.88 -14.81 19.01
N GLU A 75 3.68 -14.24 19.08
CA GLU A 75 2.83 -14.31 20.28
C GLU A 75 1.90 -15.53 20.30
N GLY A 76 1.77 -16.28 19.20
CA GLY A 76 0.81 -17.38 19.07
C GLY A 76 -0.65 -16.89 19.12
N ARG A 77 -0.94 -15.68 18.63
CA ARG A 77 -2.26 -15.03 18.78
C ARG A 77 -2.84 -14.61 17.45
N ILE A 78 -3.98 -15.21 17.08
CA ILE A 78 -4.74 -14.92 15.84
C ILE A 78 -5.16 -13.45 15.74
N LYS A 79 -5.39 -12.76 16.87
CA LYS A 79 -5.79 -11.35 16.89
C LYS A 79 -4.87 -10.43 16.07
N TRP A 80 -3.58 -10.75 15.99
CA TRP A 80 -2.62 -9.97 15.20
C TRP A 80 -2.78 -10.20 13.71
N LEU A 81 -3.09 -11.43 13.28
CA LEU A 81 -3.37 -11.73 11.88
C LEU A 81 -4.65 -11.02 11.41
N ASN A 82 -5.69 -11.01 12.25
CA ASN A 82 -6.91 -10.25 11.99
C ASN A 82 -6.64 -8.74 11.96
N GLY A 83 -5.77 -8.23 12.84
CA GLY A 83 -5.29 -6.85 12.81
C GLY A 83 -4.54 -6.52 11.52
N GLY A 84 -3.74 -7.46 11.01
CA GLY A 84 -3.07 -7.33 9.71
C GLY A 84 -4.05 -7.22 8.54
N ILE A 85 -5.11 -8.05 8.51
CA ILE A 85 -6.15 -7.89 7.48
C ILE A 85 -6.87 -6.55 7.64
N GLY A 86 -7.16 -6.14 8.87
CA GLY A 86 -7.75 -4.84 9.16
C GLY A 86 -6.92 -3.67 8.63
N ILE A 87 -5.60 -3.69 8.79
CA ILE A 87 -4.74 -2.61 8.28
C ILE A 87 -4.72 -2.57 6.76
N VAL A 88 -4.67 -3.72 6.08
CA VAL A 88 -4.74 -3.78 4.61
C VAL A 88 -6.05 -3.16 4.11
N VAL A 89 -7.18 -3.47 4.76
CA VAL A 89 -8.48 -2.87 4.41
C VAL A 89 -8.45 -1.36 4.62
N VAL A 90 -7.89 -0.87 5.73
CA VAL A 90 -7.77 0.56 6.01
C VAL A 90 -6.87 1.26 4.99
N GLU A 91 -5.75 0.67 4.59
CA GLU A 91 -4.85 1.22 3.58
C GLU A 91 -5.56 1.32 2.22
N VAL A 92 -6.25 0.25 1.78
CA VAL A 92 -7.03 0.25 0.53
C VAL A 92 -8.15 1.30 0.57
N LEU A 93 -8.94 1.36 1.64
CA LEU A 93 -9.97 2.39 1.81
C LEU A 93 -9.37 3.80 1.88
N GLY A 94 -8.19 3.93 2.48
CA GLY A 94 -7.41 5.17 2.50
C GLY A 94 -7.08 5.65 1.10
N ALA A 95 -6.60 4.77 0.21
CA ALA A 95 -6.39 5.12 -1.20
C ALA A 95 -7.68 5.51 -1.92
N VAL A 96 -8.79 4.80 -1.68
CA VAL A 96 -10.10 5.12 -2.28
C VAL A 96 -10.59 6.50 -1.84
N LEU A 97 -10.57 6.78 -0.55
CA LEU A 97 -10.99 8.07 0.01
C LEU A 97 -10.05 9.20 -0.45
N PHE A 98 -8.74 8.96 -0.41
CA PHE A 98 -7.74 9.92 -0.86
C PHE A 98 -7.90 10.23 -2.35
N SER A 99 -8.18 9.21 -3.18
CA SER A 99 -8.51 9.38 -4.59
C SER A 99 -9.73 10.29 -4.76
N LYS A 100 -10.81 10.01 -4.01
CA LYS A 100 -12.04 10.80 -4.09
C LYS A 100 -11.82 12.26 -3.71
N ILE A 101 -11.05 12.51 -2.65
CA ILE A 101 -10.75 13.87 -2.15
C ILE A 101 -9.88 14.64 -3.15
N CYS A 102 -8.83 14.01 -3.69
CA CYS A 102 -7.83 14.71 -4.49
C CYS A 102 -8.20 14.86 -5.97
N THR A 103 -8.98 13.92 -6.52
CA THR A 103 -9.24 13.85 -7.97
C THR A 103 -10.73 13.90 -8.32
N GLY A 104 -11.63 13.78 -7.34
CA GLY A 104 -13.07 13.64 -7.57
C GLY A 104 -13.51 12.24 -8.02
N ALA A 105 -12.58 11.38 -8.46
CA ALA A 105 -12.81 10.00 -8.87
C ALA A 105 -12.40 9.00 -7.78
N TRP A 106 -13.13 7.88 -7.69
CA TRP A 106 -12.97 6.91 -6.59
C TRP A 106 -11.75 6.01 -6.70
N LEU A 107 -11.27 5.73 -7.92
CA LEU A 107 -10.38 4.60 -8.17
C LEU A 107 -8.95 4.97 -8.60
N VAL A 108 -8.65 6.23 -8.91
CA VAL A 108 -7.35 6.67 -9.47
C VAL A 108 -6.13 6.11 -8.73
N TYR A 109 -6.17 6.10 -7.39
CA TYR A 109 -5.09 5.53 -6.56
C TYR A 109 -5.39 4.13 -6.01
N ALA A 110 -6.64 3.69 -6.06
CA ALA A 110 -7.04 2.36 -5.59
C ALA A 110 -6.90 1.28 -6.68
N GLU A 111 -6.85 1.69 -7.95
CA GLU A 111 -6.70 0.83 -9.13
C GLU A 111 -5.48 -0.09 -9.06
N GLN A 112 -4.39 0.37 -8.44
CA GLN A 112 -3.21 -0.46 -8.21
C GLN A 112 -3.52 -1.76 -7.45
N PHE A 113 -4.47 -1.71 -6.51
CA PHE A 113 -4.91 -2.89 -5.78
C PHE A 113 -5.86 -3.72 -6.66
N GLN A 114 -6.76 -3.09 -7.42
CA GLN A 114 -7.69 -3.82 -8.29
C GLN A 114 -6.98 -4.59 -9.41
N PHE A 115 -5.98 -3.99 -10.05
CA PHE A 115 -5.31 -4.55 -11.22
C PHE A 115 -4.09 -5.41 -10.88
N SER A 116 -3.51 -5.27 -9.68
CA SER A 116 -2.41 -6.13 -9.25
C SER A 116 -2.92 -7.46 -8.69
N ARG A 117 -3.23 -8.41 -9.58
CA ARG A 117 -3.60 -9.78 -9.19
C ARG A 117 -2.53 -10.43 -8.31
N TRP A 118 -1.26 -10.16 -8.59
CA TRP A 118 -0.12 -10.68 -7.84
C TRP A 118 -0.10 -10.22 -6.39
N PHE A 119 -0.51 -8.97 -6.10
CA PHE A 119 -0.61 -8.47 -4.73
C PHE A 119 -1.54 -9.36 -3.88
N TRP A 120 -2.74 -9.67 -4.39
CA TRP A 120 -3.71 -10.51 -3.67
C TRP A 120 -3.25 -11.94 -3.50
N ILE A 121 -2.60 -12.51 -4.52
CA ILE A 121 -2.01 -13.86 -4.45
C ILE A 121 -0.95 -13.92 -3.35
N ILE A 122 -0.02 -12.95 -3.33
CA ILE A 122 1.04 -12.88 -2.32
C ILE A 122 0.42 -12.68 -0.92
N LEU A 123 -0.54 -11.77 -0.78
CA LEU A 123 -1.23 -11.52 0.48
C LEU A 123 -1.91 -12.79 1.01
N PHE A 124 -2.58 -13.56 0.14
CA PHE A 124 -3.23 -14.81 0.51
C PHE A 124 -2.21 -15.88 0.95
N ILE A 125 -1.11 -16.03 0.22
CA ILE A 125 -0.02 -16.96 0.60
C ILE A 125 0.56 -16.59 1.97
N LEU A 126 0.84 -15.31 2.19
CA LEU A 126 1.33 -14.82 3.49
C LEU A 126 0.32 -15.09 4.60
N TRP A 127 -0.96 -14.77 4.36
CA TRP A 127 -2.03 -14.99 5.34
C TRP A 127 -2.15 -16.47 5.73
N LEU A 128 -2.16 -17.37 4.74
CA LEU A 128 -2.25 -18.81 4.99
C LEU A 128 -1.03 -19.33 5.76
N GLY A 129 0.17 -18.91 5.37
CA GLY A 129 1.42 -19.26 6.03
C GLY A 129 1.43 -18.83 7.50
N TYR A 130 1.05 -17.58 7.79
CA TYR A 130 0.94 -17.10 9.17
C TYR A 130 -0.18 -17.79 9.95
N PHE A 131 -1.34 -18.02 9.33
CA PHE A 131 -2.46 -18.71 9.98
C PHE A 131 -2.06 -20.11 10.46
N ILE A 132 -1.47 -20.92 9.58
CA ILE A 132 -1.00 -22.26 9.92
C ILE A 132 0.09 -22.20 11.00
N GLY A 133 1.05 -21.29 10.86
CA GLY A 133 2.13 -21.12 11.83
C GLY A 133 1.62 -20.76 13.23
N ILE A 134 0.65 -19.84 13.33
CA ILE A 134 0.02 -19.46 14.59
C ILE A 134 -0.76 -20.63 15.20
N ARG A 135 -1.57 -21.32 14.40
CA ARG A 135 -2.37 -22.47 14.86
C ARG A 135 -1.50 -23.61 15.38
N ARG A 136 -0.35 -23.88 14.74
CA ARG A 136 0.62 -24.87 15.24
C ARG A 136 1.18 -24.47 16.59
N LYS A 137 1.53 -23.20 16.78
CA LYS A 137 2.08 -22.69 18.04
C LYS A 137 1.09 -22.73 19.20
N GLN A 138 -0.21 -22.58 18.94
CA GLN A 138 -1.25 -22.66 19.98
C GLN A 138 -1.51 -24.08 20.49
N LYS A 139 -1.06 -25.10 19.76
CA LYS A 139 -1.19 -26.51 20.14
C LYS A 139 0.01 -27.02 20.97
N ILE A 140 1.06 -26.21 21.09
CA ILE A 140 2.27 -26.46 21.90
C ILE A 140 2.13 -25.67 23.19
#